data_AF-A0A7X7MQ35-F1
#
_entry.id   AF-A0A7X7MQ35-F1
#
_cell.length_a   1.000
_cell.length_b   1.000
_cell.length_c   1.000
_cell.angle_alpha   90.00
_cell.angle_beta   90.00
_cell.angle_gamma   90.00
#
_symmetry.space_group_name_H-M   'P 1'
#
loop_
_entity.id
_entity.type
_entity.pdbx_description
1 polymer ?
#
loop_
_entity_poly.entity_id
_entity_poly.type
_entity_poly.pdbx_seq_one_letter_code
_entity_poly.pdbx_strand_id
1 'polypeptide(L)' 'MKTIAIIGLGYVGLPLALQFSRSGATVIGIDI' A
#
# COMPACT_ATOMS: atom_id res chain seq x y z
N MET A 1 -2.05 8.48 -12.99
CA MET A 1 -1.84 7.97 -11.62
C MET A 1 -1.68 6.46 -11.69
N LYS A 2 -0.70 5.88 -10.99
CA LYS A 2 -0.55 4.42 -10.88
C LYS A 2 -1.33 3.94 -9.65
N THR A 3 -2.12 2.89 -9.82
CA THR A 3 -2.80 2.19 -8.72
C THR A 3 -1.96 1.00 -8.29
N ILE A 4 -1.69 0.87 -6.99
CA ILE A 4 -0.84 -0.18 -6.40
C ILE A 4 -1.68 -0.97 -5.40
N ALA A 5 -1.75 -2.29 -5.57
CA ALA A 5 -2.35 -3.18 -4.59
C ALA A 5 -1.25 -3.79 -3.70
N ILE A 6 -1.46 -3.80 -2.39
CA ILE A 6 -0.57 -4.45 -1.42
C ILE A 6 -1.36 -5.54 -0.70
N ILE A 7 -0.87 -6.78 -0.78
CA ILE A 7 -1.47 -7.96 -0.16
C ILE A 7 -0.64 -8.32 1.09
N GLY A 8 -1.29 -8.31 2.25
CA GLY A 8 -0.69 -8.43 3.58
C GLY A 8 -0.25 -7.07 4.13
N LEU A 9 -0.90 -6.61 5.20
CA LEU A 9 -0.68 -5.32 5.89
C LEU A 9 0.02 -5.48 7.23
N GLY A 10 0.80 -6.56 7.39
CA GLY A 10 1.69 -6.73 8.54
C GLY A 10 2.81 -5.69 8.59
N TYR A 11 3.83 -5.98 9.39
CA TYR A 11 4.95 -5.07 9.68
C TYR A 11 5.61 -4.44 8.44
N VAL A 12 5.66 -5.15 7.31
CA VAL A 12 6.23 -4.63 6.06
C VAL A 12 5.19 -3.94 5.18
N GLY A 13 4.02 -4.56 5.03
CA GLY A 13 3.02 -4.13 4.05
C GLY A 13 2.36 -2.80 4.40
N LEU A 14 2.08 -2.56 5.68
CA LEU A 14 1.42 -1.33 6.10
C LEU A 14 2.34 -0.09 5.96
N PRO A 15 3.60 -0.10 6.42
CA PRO A 15 4.51 1.01 6.13
C PRO A 15 4.74 1.22 4.64
N LEU A 16 4.82 0.14 3.85
CA LEU A 16 4.99 0.22 2.40
C LEU A 16 3.77 0.87 1.70
N ALA A 17 2.55 0.50 2.12
CA ALA A 17 1.32 1.11 1.63
C ALA A 17 1.30 2.61 1.87
N LEU A 18 1.71 3.04 3.06
CA LEU A 18 1.79 4.44 3.43
C LEU A 18 2.83 5.21 2.61
N GLN A 19 4.00 4.60 2.35
CA GLN A 19 5.04 5.23 1.52
C GLN A 19 4.57 5.43 0.07
N PHE A 20 3.89 4.44 -0.52
CA PHE A 20 3.33 4.59 -1.86
C PHE A 20 2.19 5.61 -1.92
N SER A 21 1.34 5.65 -0.89
CA SER A 21 0.29 6.67 -0.80
C SER A 21 0.88 8.09 -0.71
N ARG A 22 1.93 8.27 0.11
CA ARG A 22 2.64 9.56 0.26
C ARG A 22 3.36 10.03 -1.00
N SER A 23 3.76 9.10 -1.88
CA SER A 23 4.38 9.42 -3.17
C SER A 23 3.36 9.67 -4.28
N GLY A 24 2.06 9.76 -3.94
CA GLY A 24 0.99 10.14 -4.87
C GLY A 24 0.40 8.96 -5.65
N ALA A 25 0.74 7.72 -5.30
CA ALA A 25 0.07 6.55 -5.85
C ALA A 25 -1.28 6.33 -5.15
N THR A 26 -2.26 5.83 -5.89
CA THR A 26 -3.49 5.31 -5.28
C THR A 26 -3.22 3.90 -4.78
N VAL A 27 -3.37 3.66 -3.47
CA VAL A 27 -3.03 2.37 -2.86
C VAL A 27 -4.28 1.64 -2.40
N ILE A 28 -4.38 0.35 -2.73
CA ILE A 28 -5.41 -0.57 -2.24
C ILE A 28 -4.73 -1.60 -1.35
N GLY A 29 -5.05 -1.61 -0.05
CA GLY A 29 -4.58 -2.62 0.88
C GLY A 29 -5.55 -3.81 0.95
N ILE A 30 -5.02 -5.02 0.93
CA ILE A 30 -5.78 -6.27 1.07
C ILE A 30 -5.10 -7.11 2.15
N ASP A 31 -5.85 -7.58 3.14
CA ASP A 31 -5.39 -8.55 4.14
C ASP A 31 -6.50 -9.60 4.35
N ILE A 32 -6.19 -10.71 5.03
CA ILE A 32 -7.16 -11.79 5.34
C ILE A 32 -8.18 -11.38 6.39
#